data_AF-F0R4X0-F1
#
_entry.id   AF-F0R4X0-F1
#
_cell.length_a   1.000
_cell.length_b   1.000
_cell.length_c   1.000
_cell.angle_alpha   90.00
_cell.angle_beta   90.00
_cell.angle_gamma   90.00
#
_symmetry.space_group_name_H-M   'P 1'
#
loop_
_entity.id
_entity.type
_entity.pdbx_description
1 polymer ?
#
loop_
_entity_poly.entity_id
_entity_poly.type
_entity_poly.pdbx_seq_one_letter_code
_entity_poly.pdbx_strand_id
1 'polypeptide(L)'
;MSFKAKVSIDANGVKEERSVLFILTLLLGRTKNNIDIGTTQSNIDGYIELLDSSNRISGKMTVQVKTVSKRDEGLNKYPCPTSLFAYAETTTDNVFLLAVDHSQDKVLYKHISPKLLKENRDKEQQETITLHFSPNEELRKDNIETVLKDWLSVCSSRVYCLTHGEAILEENGELKSYLLDMPKMATDLRPHDIQEIQNFIDTYNKLLESDFKYIKSVLFPNVWKRGIAVYTYSDSSLEYSLYNVNVGELVAPIVQMPKCSIFEIKHEHDYASFSCTENKLKENPNLYSISIIKKHVEDFIKKRKIIPLYESFLVEYIHEFIEANWRHLHLKKYSELNVCSLIQHFQSKYPYIDKMPVHIVSGGKSLYVNTVYDAIKLLSKMEYTTIPYPYPAKGSYGNTGMVYDFYSPTTVLEKSRIVIINTIRAYQNFIQSEFPSLANDLDAFYGGNLISVLVDYSDPGHKFIFHIHYFRSIIPSNEKVVIIEDISDSKMLKENNLSSARDLFRKEPVIFNGQKFSCFRGGGLNDMTILFGKYNCLTYFYELLETHFNDYFSRYGCM
;
A
#
# COMPACT_ATOMS: atom_id res chain seq x y z
N MET A 1 33.66 -44.85 24.84
CA MET A 1 33.26 -43.47 24.46
C MET A 1 31.75 -43.48 24.26
N SER A 2 31.00 -42.70 25.02
CA SER A 2 29.54 -42.57 24.82
C SER A 2 29.25 -41.55 23.72
N PHE A 3 28.20 -41.79 22.94
CA PHE A 3 27.66 -40.79 22.01
C PHE A 3 27.15 -39.59 22.83
N LYS A 4 27.54 -38.37 22.45
CA LYS A 4 26.95 -37.15 23.04
C LYS A 4 25.48 -37.07 22.61
N ALA A 5 24.58 -37.14 23.59
CA ALA A 5 23.17 -36.87 23.38
C ALA A 5 23.00 -35.42 22.86
N LYS A 6 22.08 -35.23 21.91
CA LYS A 6 21.70 -33.91 21.42
C LYS A 6 21.03 -33.16 22.58
N VAL A 7 21.66 -32.08 23.05
CA VAL A 7 21.07 -31.22 24.09
C VAL A 7 19.87 -30.52 23.46
N SER A 8 18.70 -30.65 24.08
CA SER A 8 17.43 -30.14 23.55
C SER A 8 17.25 -28.62 23.70
N ILE A 9 17.94 -28.00 24.66
CA ILE A 9 17.97 -26.55 24.89
C ILE A 9 19.38 -26.16 25.32
N ASP A 10 20.05 -25.29 24.56
CA ASP A 10 21.37 -24.77 24.94
C ASP A 10 21.25 -23.42 25.68
N ALA A 11 22.34 -22.97 26.28
CA ALA A 11 22.37 -21.72 27.06
C ALA A 11 22.04 -20.46 26.22
N ASN A 12 22.11 -20.55 24.88
CA ASN A 12 21.72 -19.47 23.99
C ASN A 12 20.20 -19.47 23.78
N GLY A 13 19.58 -20.63 23.59
CA GLY A 13 18.12 -20.77 23.50
C GLY A 13 17.39 -20.22 24.73
N VAL A 14 17.90 -20.45 25.93
CA VAL A 14 17.33 -19.87 27.17
C VAL A 14 17.41 -18.34 27.20
N LYS A 15 18.49 -17.76 26.67
CA LYS A 15 18.66 -16.29 26.62
C LYS A 15 17.72 -15.66 25.60
N GLU A 16 17.56 -16.30 24.46
CA GLU A 16 16.65 -15.88 23.40
C GLU A 16 15.20 -15.93 23.87
N GLU A 17 14.79 -17.03 24.50
CA GLU A 17 13.47 -17.17 25.13
C GLU A 17 13.20 -16.06 26.16
N ARG A 18 14.18 -15.77 27.03
CA ARG A 18 14.08 -14.66 28.00
C ARG A 18 13.92 -13.30 27.32
N SER A 19 14.63 -13.07 26.21
CA SER A 19 14.51 -11.85 25.42
C SER A 19 13.12 -11.70 24.77
N VAL A 20 12.59 -12.76 24.19
CA VAL A 20 11.23 -12.79 23.62
C VAL A 20 10.20 -12.50 24.72
N LEU A 21 10.27 -13.20 25.85
CA LEU A 21 9.35 -13.00 26.98
C LEU A 21 9.41 -11.57 27.54
N PHE A 22 10.59 -10.96 27.58
CA PHE A 22 10.76 -9.58 28.01
C PHE A 22 9.99 -8.61 27.11
N ILE A 23 10.13 -8.75 25.78
CA ILE A 23 9.39 -7.95 24.79
C ILE A 23 7.88 -8.17 24.94
N LEU A 24 7.43 -9.43 25.03
CA LEU A 24 6.01 -9.76 25.19
C LEU A 24 5.42 -9.15 26.47
N THR A 25 6.19 -9.11 27.56
CA THR A 25 5.78 -8.52 28.83
C THR A 25 5.63 -7.01 28.72
N LEU A 26 6.55 -6.32 28.04
CA LEU A 26 6.46 -4.88 27.81
C LEU A 26 5.23 -4.52 26.97
N LEU A 27 4.92 -5.31 25.95
CA LEU A 27 3.88 -5.02 24.97
C LEU A 27 2.50 -5.62 25.30
N LEU A 28 2.37 -6.28 26.45
CA LEU A 28 1.15 -6.99 26.85
C LEU A 28 -0.08 -6.07 26.80
N GLY A 29 -1.13 -6.55 26.11
CA GLY A 29 -2.41 -5.84 25.97
C GLY A 29 -2.42 -4.71 24.93
N ARG A 30 -1.30 -4.45 24.25
CA ARG A 30 -1.16 -3.38 23.24
C ARG A 30 -0.83 -3.90 21.85
N THR A 31 -0.30 -5.12 21.76
CA THR A 31 0.07 -5.76 20.50
C THR A 31 -0.41 -7.20 20.49
N LYS A 32 -0.58 -7.76 19.29
CA LYS A 32 -0.71 -9.19 19.07
C LYS A 32 0.60 -9.70 18.48
N ASN A 33 1.27 -10.60 19.20
CA ASN A 33 2.64 -11.02 18.89
C ASN A 33 2.63 -12.46 18.40
N ASN A 34 3.39 -12.74 17.35
CA ASN A 34 3.64 -14.10 16.87
C ASN A 34 5.14 -14.22 16.59
N ILE A 35 5.92 -14.47 17.65
CA ILE A 35 7.37 -14.60 17.61
C ILE A 35 7.72 -16.04 17.97
N ASP A 36 8.34 -16.74 17.03
CA ASP A 36 8.82 -18.10 17.18
C ASP A 36 10.05 -18.13 18.09
N ILE A 37 10.14 -19.16 18.94
CA ILE A 37 11.27 -19.38 19.85
C ILE A 37 12.13 -20.51 19.28
N GLY A 38 13.41 -20.24 19.00
CA GLY A 38 14.40 -21.28 18.69
C GLY A 38 14.41 -21.82 17.26
N THR A 39 13.92 -21.05 16.26
CA THR A 39 14.08 -21.42 14.85
C THR A 39 15.41 -20.90 14.30
N THR A 40 16.34 -21.79 13.95
CA THR A 40 17.69 -21.41 13.49
C THR A 40 17.80 -21.19 11.98
N GLN A 41 16.69 -21.34 11.25
CA GLN A 41 16.68 -21.35 9.77
C GLN A 41 16.05 -20.11 9.15
N SER A 42 15.33 -19.29 9.92
CA SER A 42 14.62 -18.10 9.43
C SER A 42 15.48 -16.85 9.62
N ASN A 43 15.43 -15.91 8.67
CA ASN A 43 16.09 -14.61 8.81
C ASN A 43 15.37 -13.69 9.81
N ILE A 44 14.15 -14.07 10.20
CA ILE A 44 13.28 -13.35 11.13
C ILE A 44 12.78 -14.30 12.21
N ASP A 45 12.41 -13.75 13.36
CA ASP A 45 11.87 -14.53 14.48
C ASP A 45 10.34 -14.44 14.54
N GLY A 46 9.72 -13.49 13.82
CA GLY A 46 8.26 -13.45 13.65
C GLY A 46 7.70 -12.04 13.43
N TYR A 47 6.51 -11.78 13.98
CA TYR A 47 5.78 -10.53 13.78
C TYR A 47 5.22 -9.95 15.07
N ILE A 48 5.09 -8.61 15.05
CA ILE A 48 4.34 -7.83 16.02
C ILE A 48 3.24 -7.09 15.25
N GLU A 49 1.98 -7.41 15.55
CA GLU A 49 0.80 -6.68 15.07
C GLU A 49 0.45 -5.58 16.08
N LEU A 50 0.49 -4.34 15.64
CA LEU A 50 0.16 -3.16 16.44
C LEU A 50 -1.35 -3.01 16.48
N LEU A 51 -1.91 -2.76 17.67
CA LEU A 51 -3.35 -2.61 17.86
C LEU A 51 -3.75 -1.14 18.00
N ASP A 52 -4.89 -0.77 17.42
CA ASP A 52 -5.53 0.52 17.67
C ASP A 52 -6.29 0.54 19.01
N SER A 53 -6.90 1.68 19.34
CA SER A 53 -7.71 1.84 20.56
C SER A 53 -8.95 0.94 20.63
N SER A 54 -9.33 0.31 19.52
CA SER A 54 -10.43 -0.65 19.41
C SER A 54 -9.95 -2.10 19.34
N ASN A 55 -8.68 -2.36 19.68
CA ASN A 55 -8.01 -3.67 19.59
C ASN A 55 -8.01 -4.28 18.17
N ARG A 56 -8.07 -3.45 17.13
CA ARG A 56 -7.95 -3.89 15.74
C ARG A 56 -6.51 -3.74 15.29
N ILE A 57 -6.06 -4.63 14.39
CA ILE A 57 -4.73 -4.55 13.81
C ILE A 57 -4.65 -3.28 12.96
N SER A 58 -3.67 -2.43 13.27
CA SER A 58 -3.43 -1.12 12.64
C SER A 58 -2.03 -0.98 12.02
N GLY A 59 -1.16 -1.96 12.28
CA GLY A 59 0.16 -2.04 11.67
C GLY A 59 0.77 -3.41 11.91
N LYS A 60 1.73 -3.80 11.07
CA LYS A 60 2.46 -5.06 11.19
C LYS A 60 3.95 -4.81 11.01
N MET A 61 4.72 -5.32 11.96
CA MET A 61 6.18 -5.30 11.95
C MET A 61 6.70 -6.72 11.87
N THR A 62 7.70 -6.94 11.03
CA THR A 62 8.48 -8.16 11.00
C THR A 62 9.70 -7.96 11.86
N VAL A 63 9.98 -8.88 12.78
CA VAL A 63 11.00 -8.68 13.81
C VAL A 63 12.02 -9.80 13.80
N GLN A 64 13.27 -9.41 14.05
CA GLN A 64 14.32 -10.31 14.49
C GLN A 64 14.72 -9.93 15.92
N VAL A 65 14.49 -10.84 16.85
CA VAL A 65 14.81 -10.70 18.27
C VAL A 65 16.21 -11.25 18.52
N LYS A 66 17.02 -10.45 19.20
CA LYS A 66 18.37 -10.83 19.60
C LYS A 66 18.64 -10.43 21.05
N THR A 67 19.57 -11.13 21.69
CA THR A 67 20.07 -10.76 23.02
C THR A 67 21.39 -10.01 22.87
N VAL A 68 21.52 -8.84 23.50
CA VAL A 68 22.79 -8.09 23.53
C VAL A 68 23.85 -8.93 24.25
N SER A 69 25.06 -8.93 23.70
CA SER A 69 26.19 -9.68 24.27
C SER A 69 26.75 -8.95 25.50
N LYS A 70 27.33 -9.69 26.45
CA LYS A 70 27.99 -9.09 27.64
C LYS A 70 29.04 -8.02 27.31
N ARG A 71 29.65 -8.09 26.12
CA ARG A 71 30.64 -7.11 25.65
C ARG A 71 30.01 -5.77 25.29
N ASP A 72 28.74 -5.79 24.87
CA ASP A 72 28.04 -4.64 24.29
C ASP A 72 26.91 -4.11 25.18
N GLU A 73 26.67 -4.75 26.34
CA GLU A 73 25.75 -4.29 27.40
C GLU A 73 26.03 -2.83 27.79
N GLY A 74 24.98 -2.00 27.82
CA GLY A 74 25.05 -0.58 28.16
C GLY A 74 25.69 0.34 27.11
N LEU A 75 26.19 -0.20 25.98
CA LEU A 75 26.90 0.58 24.96
C LEU A 75 26.00 1.09 23.82
N ASN A 76 24.70 0.82 23.85
CA ASN A 76 23.73 1.22 22.81
C ASN A 76 24.22 0.87 21.40
N LYS A 77 24.72 -0.36 21.23
CA LYS A 77 25.16 -0.88 19.94
C LYS A 77 24.91 -2.39 19.84
N TYR A 78 24.81 -2.88 18.61
CA TYR A 78 24.64 -4.31 18.34
C TYR A 78 25.26 -4.70 16.98
N PRO A 79 26.03 -5.80 16.89
CA PRO A 79 26.50 -6.35 15.63
C PRO A 79 25.36 -7.11 14.92
N CYS A 80 24.61 -6.41 14.06
CA CYS A 80 23.47 -6.95 13.34
C CYS A 80 23.93 -7.88 12.21
N PRO A 81 23.36 -9.09 12.04
CA PRO A 81 23.72 -9.97 10.93
C PRO A 81 23.29 -9.39 9.58
N THR A 82 24.17 -9.48 8.57
CA THR A 82 23.84 -9.01 7.20
C THR A 82 22.72 -9.80 6.53
N SER A 83 22.40 -11.00 7.02
CA SER A 83 21.23 -11.75 6.54
C SER A 83 19.90 -11.02 6.80
N LEU A 84 19.78 -10.25 7.88
CA LEU A 84 18.60 -9.42 8.15
C LEU A 84 18.49 -8.27 7.12
N PHE A 85 19.62 -7.70 6.69
CA PHE A 85 19.66 -6.68 5.64
C PHE A 85 19.24 -7.27 4.29
N ALA A 86 19.74 -8.46 3.94
CA ALA A 86 19.35 -9.16 2.72
C ALA A 86 17.84 -9.50 2.70
N TYR A 87 17.28 -9.91 3.84
CA TYR A 87 15.85 -10.11 3.98
C TYR A 87 15.07 -8.80 3.82
N ALA A 88 15.49 -7.73 4.51
CA ALA A 88 14.85 -6.41 4.42
C ALA A 88 14.89 -5.80 3.00
N GLU A 89 15.90 -6.14 2.20
CA GLU A 89 15.99 -5.71 0.80
C GLU A 89 14.94 -6.37 -0.09
N THR A 90 14.58 -7.62 0.19
CA THR A 90 13.75 -8.47 -0.68
C THR A 90 12.31 -8.64 -0.20
N THR A 91 12.03 -8.29 1.05
CA THR A 91 10.67 -8.37 1.62
C THR A 91 9.85 -7.09 1.42
N THR A 92 8.53 -7.23 1.52
CA THR A 92 7.59 -6.11 1.57
C THR A 92 7.32 -5.61 2.98
N ASP A 93 7.73 -6.37 4.00
CA ASP A 93 7.39 -6.06 5.38
C ASP A 93 8.26 -4.93 5.97
N ASN A 94 7.76 -4.28 7.02
CA ASN A 94 8.57 -3.35 7.83
C ASN A 94 9.45 -4.16 8.80
N VAL A 95 10.74 -4.28 8.48
CA VAL A 95 11.68 -5.15 9.21
C VAL A 95 12.37 -4.40 10.34
N PHE A 96 12.31 -4.94 11.55
CA PHE A 96 12.94 -4.40 12.74
C PHE A 96 13.90 -5.40 13.37
N LEU A 97 15.06 -4.89 13.78
CA LEU A 97 15.90 -5.56 14.77
C LEU A 97 15.43 -5.15 16.17
N LEU A 98 15.20 -6.12 17.05
CA LEU A 98 14.92 -5.93 18.47
C LEU A 98 16.02 -6.60 19.31
N ALA A 99 17.00 -5.82 19.76
CA ALA A 99 18.11 -6.31 20.58
C ALA A 99 17.85 -6.00 22.07
N VAL A 100 17.61 -7.04 22.87
CA VAL A 100 17.30 -6.91 24.30
C VAL A 100 18.58 -6.80 25.13
N ASP A 101 18.72 -5.69 25.85
CA ASP A 101 19.78 -5.44 26.82
C ASP A 101 19.23 -5.68 28.25
N HIS A 102 19.44 -6.90 28.76
CA HIS A 102 19.02 -7.29 30.11
C HIS A 102 19.79 -6.55 31.22
N SER A 103 20.93 -5.91 30.92
CA SER A 103 21.69 -5.15 31.94
C SER A 103 21.04 -3.80 32.26
N GLN A 104 20.20 -3.29 31.35
CA GLN A 104 19.53 -1.99 31.45
C GLN A 104 18.00 -2.11 31.37
N ASP A 105 17.45 -3.32 31.40
CA ASP A 105 16.02 -3.62 31.25
C ASP A 105 15.38 -2.84 30.08
N LYS A 106 16.02 -2.89 28.92
CA LYS A 106 15.55 -2.18 27.72
C LYS A 106 15.71 -3.00 26.45
N VAL A 107 14.97 -2.62 25.42
CA VAL A 107 15.09 -3.16 24.06
C VAL A 107 15.62 -2.06 23.14
N LEU A 108 16.78 -2.28 22.54
CA LEU A 108 17.31 -1.45 21.47
C LEU A 108 16.62 -1.87 20.17
N TYR A 109 15.97 -0.94 19.47
CA TYR A 109 15.25 -1.24 18.24
C TYR A 109 15.73 -0.41 17.06
N LYS A 110 15.78 -1.01 15.87
CA LYS A 110 16.14 -0.30 14.62
C LYS A 110 15.22 -0.76 13.49
N HIS A 111 14.63 0.18 12.77
CA HIS A 111 13.96 -0.10 11.50
C HIS A 111 15.01 -0.25 10.40
N ILE A 112 15.05 -1.39 9.73
CA ILE A 112 15.95 -1.65 8.60
C ILE A 112 15.37 -1.02 7.33
N SER A 113 15.40 0.31 7.29
CA SER A 113 14.82 1.11 6.21
C SER A 113 15.65 1.08 4.92
N PRO A 114 15.07 1.43 3.75
CA PRO A 114 15.82 1.58 2.51
C PRO A 114 17.01 2.56 2.62
N LYS A 115 16.85 3.64 3.39
CA LYS A 115 17.94 4.60 3.69
C LYS A 115 19.09 3.90 4.39
N LEU A 116 18.80 3.12 5.43
CA LEU A 116 19.81 2.37 6.19
C LEU A 116 20.52 1.30 5.34
N LEU A 117 19.78 0.63 4.44
CA LEU A 117 20.36 -0.32 3.47
C LEU A 117 21.38 0.37 2.55
N LYS A 118 21.02 1.53 1.99
CA LYS A 118 21.90 2.33 1.11
C LYS A 118 23.15 2.82 1.85
N GLU A 119 22.99 3.33 3.07
CA GLU A 119 24.09 3.85 3.91
C GLU A 119 25.13 2.80 4.30
N ASN A 120 24.78 1.50 4.24
CA ASN A 120 25.67 0.40 4.60
C ASN A 120 25.97 -0.54 3.43
N ARG A 121 25.76 -0.08 2.18
CA ARG A 121 25.96 -0.91 0.99
C ARG A 121 27.40 -1.39 0.82
N ASP A 122 28.37 -0.60 1.25
CA ASP A 122 29.80 -0.93 1.26
C ASP A 122 30.17 -2.12 2.16
N LYS A 123 29.25 -2.56 3.03
CA LYS A 123 29.46 -3.63 4.01
C LYS A 123 28.69 -4.92 3.69
N GLU A 124 28.09 -5.03 2.50
CA GLU A 124 27.27 -6.19 2.11
C GLU A 124 28.00 -7.55 2.19
N GLN A 125 29.33 -7.55 2.06
CA GLN A 125 30.18 -8.75 2.12
C GLN A 125 30.59 -9.14 3.55
N GLN A 126 30.26 -8.32 4.56
CA GLN A 126 30.58 -8.61 5.96
C GLN A 126 29.55 -9.55 6.57
N GLU A 127 29.93 -10.33 7.58
CA GLU A 127 28.96 -11.17 8.31
C GLU A 127 28.03 -10.33 9.21
N THR A 128 28.52 -9.19 9.72
CA THR A 128 27.75 -8.30 10.60
C THR A 128 28.03 -6.84 10.33
N ILE A 129 27.03 -5.98 10.56
CA ILE A 129 27.11 -4.52 10.55
C ILE A 129 26.84 -4.03 11.98
N THR A 130 27.77 -3.26 12.56
CA THR A 130 27.56 -2.67 13.89
C THR A 130 26.59 -1.50 13.80
N LEU A 131 25.41 -1.66 14.39
CA LEU A 131 24.40 -0.62 14.51
C LEU A 131 24.56 0.12 15.84
N HIS A 132 24.46 1.44 15.78
CA HIS A 132 24.40 2.32 16.95
C HIS A 132 22.98 2.84 17.13
N PHE A 133 22.53 2.96 18.38
CA PHE A 133 21.16 3.31 18.73
C PHE A 133 21.13 4.65 19.48
N SER A 134 20.26 5.55 19.03
CA SER A 134 19.97 6.80 19.71
C SER A 134 19.02 6.58 20.91
N PRO A 135 18.90 7.54 21.85
CA PRO A 135 17.97 7.40 22.98
C PRO A 135 16.49 7.22 22.59
N ASN A 136 16.11 7.66 21.38
CA ASN A 136 14.76 7.49 20.84
C ASN A 136 14.53 6.09 20.27
N GLU A 137 15.60 5.31 20.05
CA GLU A 137 15.59 3.95 19.52
C GLU A 137 15.65 2.90 20.66
N GLU A 138 15.07 3.24 21.81
CA GLU A 138 15.01 2.40 23.00
C GLU A 138 13.56 2.21 23.45
N LEU A 139 13.15 0.97 23.70
CA LEU A 139 11.88 0.63 24.34
C LEU A 139 12.14 0.23 25.80
N ARG A 140 11.44 0.93 26.69
CA ARG A 140 11.48 0.77 28.15
C ARG A 140 10.05 0.81 28.69
N LYS A 141 9.88 0.42 29.96
CA LYS A 141 8.56 0.37 30.61
C LYS A 141 7.85 1.73 30.65
N ASP A 142 8.61 2.82 30.70
CA ASP A 142 8.12 4.20 30.85
C ASP A 142 7.77 4.91 29.52
N ASN A 143 8.19 4.38 28.37
CA ASN A 143 8.02 5.05 27.07
C ASN A 143 7.24 4.24 26.01
N ILE A 144 6.57 3.17 26.42
CA ILE A 144 5.87 2.22 25.54
C ILE A 144 4.92 2.94 24.57
N GLU A 145 4.07 3.84 25.08
CA GLU A 145 3.08 4.55 24.24
C GLU A 145 3.73 5.43 23.16
N THR A 146 4.87 6.04 23.48
CA THR A 146 5.62 6.86 22.53
C THR A 146 6.23 5.98 21.45
N VAL A 147 6.88 4.89 21.83
CA VAL A 147 7.51 3.94 20.89
C VAL A 147 6.46 3.30 19.97
N LEU A 148 5.29 2.91 20.52
CA LEU A 148 4.21 2.35 19.71
C LEU A 148 3.67 3.35 18.68
N LYS A 149 3.57 4.64 19.02
CA LYS A 149 3.22 5.69 18.05
C LYS A 149 4.27 5.82 16.95
N ASP A 150 5.55 5.74 17.31
CA ASP A 150 6.64 5.81 16.35
C ASP A 150 6.63 4.60 15.40
N TRP A 151 6.48 3.39 15.93
CA TRP A 151 6.34 2.17 15.13
C TRP A 151 5.10 2.19 14.25
N LEU A 152 3.96 2.65 14.78
CA LEU A 152 2.75 2.84 14.00
C LEU A 152 2.98 3.86 12.89
N SER A 153 3.75 4.92 13.14
CA SER A 153 4.07 5.91 12.11
C SER A 153 4.93 5.35 10.96
N VAL A 154 5.76 4.35 11.25
CA VAL A 154 6.52 3.60 10.23
C VAL A 154 5.60 2.67 9.44
N CYS A 155 4.67 1.99 10.12
CA CYS A 155 3.74 1.06 9.47
C CYS A 155 2.63 1.78 8.69
N SER A 156 2.27 2.98 9.12
CA SER A 156 1.22 3.78 8.51
C SER A 156 1.71 4.29 7.17
N SER A 157 1.18 3.74 6.08
CA SER A 157 1.24 4.44 4.80
C SER A 157 0.42 5.70 4.97
N ARG A 158 1.08 6.81 5.32
CA ARG A 158 0.38 8.09 5.21
C ARG A 158 0.13 8.23 3.71
N VAL A 159 -1.09 8.52 3.30
CA VAL A 159 -1.42 8.63 1.88
C VAL A 159 -1.74 10.09 1.62
N TYR A 160 -1.15 10.67 0.57
CA TYR A 160 -1.51 12.01 0.17
C TYR A 160 -2.73 11.94 -0.75
N CYS A 161 -3.89 12.38 -0.25
CA CYS A 161 -5.09 12.50 -1.05
C CYS A 161 -4.96 13.67 -2.03
N LEU A 162 -5.04 13.39 -3.32
CA LEU A 162 -5.27 14.39 -4.36
C LEU A 162 -6.74 14.81 -4.30
N THR A 163 -7.08 15.60 -3.28
CA THR A 163 -8.47 16.01 -3.03
C THR A 163 -9.01 16.79 -4.24
N HIS A 164 -10.15 16.31 -4.74
CA HIS A 164 -11.12 17.09 -5.54
C HIS A 164 -12.49 16.79 -4.92
N GLY A 165 -12.64 17.14 -3.65
CA GLY A 165 -13.87 16.91 -2.88
C GLY A 165 -14.85 18.09 -2.93
N GLU A 166 -14.45 19.22 -3.52
CA GLU A 166 -15.27 20.43 -3.57
C GLU A 166 -16.59 20.20 -4.32
N ALA A 167 -16.54 19.51 -5.47
CA ALA A 167 -17.74 19.17 -6.24
C ALA A 167 -18.74 18.30 -5.46
N ILE A 168 -18.27 17.27 -4.75
CA ILE A 168 -19.14 16.37 -3.95
C ILE A 168 -19.75 17.12 -2.75
N LEU A 169 -19.03 18.08 -2.18
CA LEU A 169 -19.51 18.89 -1.05
C LEU A 169 -20.56 19.91 -1.47
N GLU A 170 -20.36 20.61 -2.59
CA GLU A 170 -21.31 21.58 -3.15
C GLU A 170 -22.62 20.88 -3.57
N GLU A 171 -22.50 19.77 -4.29
CA GLU A 171 -23.62 18.97 -4.79
C GLU A 171 -24.54 18.46 -3.67
N ASN A 172 -23.94 17.91 -2.61
CA ASN A 172 -24.70 17.43 -1.45
C ASN A 172 -25.47 18.55 -0.75
N GLY A 173 -25.00 19.80 -0.79
CA GLY A 173 -25.69 20.93 -0.21
C GLY A 173 -27.06 21.19 -0.85
N GLU A 174 -27.15 21.08 -2.18
CA GLU A 174 -28.36 21.41 -2.93
C GLU A 174 -29.49 20.40 -2.74
N LEU A 175 -29.19 19.10 -2.85
CA LEU A 175 -30.17 18.04 -2.59
C LEU A 175 -30.66 18.11 -1.12
N LYS A 176 -29.77 18.44 -0.18
CA LYS A 176 -30.13 18.59 1.25
C LYS A 176 -31.09 19.73 1.51
N SER A 177 -30.84 20.90 0.93
CA SER A 177 -31.76 22.03 1.05
C SER A 177 -33.16 21.63 0.59
N TYR A 178 -33.25 20.88 -0.51
CA TYR A 178 -34.52 20.35 -1.00
C TYR A 178 -35.16 19.31 -0.07
N LEU A 179 -34.37 18.42 0.55
CA LEU A 179 -34.87 17.43 1.51
C LEU A 179 -35.41 18.06 2.80
N LEU A 180 -34.77 19.11 3.30
CA LEU A 180 -35.18 19.83 4.52
C LEU A 180 -36.47 20.65 4.33
N ASP A 181 -36.67 21.18 3.12
CA ASP A 181 -37.84 22.00 2.77
C ASP A 181 -39.05 21.15 2.32
N MET A 182 -38.90 19.83 2.24
CA MET A 182 -39.95 18.95 1.73
C MET A 182 -41.09 18.72 2.74
N PRO A 183 -42.36 18.94 2.37
CA PRO A 183 -43.49 18.59 3.23
C PRO A 183 -43.57 17.08 3.45
N LYS A 184 -44.00 16.62 4.64
CA LYS A 184 -44.24 15.20 4.92
C LYS A 184 -45.27 14.63 3.95
N MET A 185 -44.80 13.97 2.90
CA MET A 185 -45.62 13.29 1.91
C MET A 185 -46.03 11.90 2.42
N ALA A 186 -47.21 11.43 2.00
CA ALA A 186 -47.60 10.04 2.17
C ALA A 186 -46.76 9.17 1.22
N THR A 187 -46.13 8.11 1.75
CA THR A 187 -45.37 7.14 0.95
C THR A 187 -46.33 6.18 0.23
N ASP A 188 -46.01 5.83 -1.02
CA ASP A 188 -46.71 4.77 -1.77
C ASP A 188 -45.95 3.43 -1.75
N LEU A 189 -44.79 3.36 -1.07
CA LEU A 189 -43.99 2.16 -0.92
C LEU A 189 -44.68 1.16 0.03
N ARG A 190 -44.71 -0.12 -0.35
CA ARG A 190 -45.23 -1.18 0.52
C ARG A 190 -44.20 -1.51 1.60
N PRO A 191 -44.60 -2.10 2.74
CA PRO A 191 -43.65 -2.52 3.78
C PRO A 191 -42.51 -3.41 3.28
N HIS A 192 -42.80 -4.29 2.31
CA HIS A 192 -41.77 -5.13 1.67
C HIS A 192 -40.77 -4.30 0.85
N ASP A 193 -41.25 -3.32 0.08
CA ASP A 193 -40.40 -2.43 -0.71
C ASP A 193 -39.45 -1.62 0.21
N ILE A 194 -39.98 -1.14 1.34
CA ILE A 194 -39.20 -0.45 2.37
C ILE A 194 -38.13 -1.38 2.95
N GLN A 195 -38.48 -2.64 3.23
CA GLN A 195 -37.52 -3.62 3.75
C GLN A 195 -36.39 -3.92 2.76
N GLU A 196 -36.69 -4.03 1.47
CA GLU A 196 -35.68 -4.22 0.41
C GLU A 196 -34.71 -3.03 0.35
N ILE A 197 -35.23 -1.80 0.43
CA ILE A 197 -34.43 -0.57 0.48
C ILE A 197 -33.58 -0.50 1.76
N GLN A 198 -34.15 -0.85 2.91
CA GLN A 198 -33.44 -0.93 4.20
C GLN A 198 -32.27 -1.92 4.12
N ASN A 199 -32.52 -3.13 3.64
CA ASN A 199 -31.48 -4.16 3.49
C ASN A 199 -30.34 -3.67 2.59
N PHE A 200 -30.67 -3.03 1.46
CA PHE A 200 -29.67 -2.46 0.57
C PHE A 200 -28.81 -1.38 1.24
N ILE A 201 -29.46 -0.39 1.89
CA ILE A 201 -28.74 0.77 2.43
C ILE A 201 -27.95 0.40 3.69
N ASP A 202 -28.43 -0.56 4.47
CA ASP A 202 -27.72 -1.10 5.63
C ASP A 202 -26.50 -1.91 5.19
N THR A 203 -26.64 -2.79 4.20
CA THR A 203 -25.49 -3.55 3.64
C THR A 203 -24.45 -2.60 3.02
N TYR A 204 -24.90 -1.60 2.26
CA TYR A 204 -24.02 -0.61 1.64
C TYR A 204 -23.25 0.22 2.68
N ASN A 205 -23.93 0.75 3.69
CA ASN A 205 -23.27 1.50 4.77
C ASN A 205 -22.35 0.61 5.61
N LYS A 206 -22.74 -0.65 5.89
CA LYS A 206 -21.88 -1.61 6.60
C LYS A 206 -20.56 -1.81 5.88
N LEU A 207 -20.60 -2.03 4.56
CA LEU A 207 -19.38 -2.16 3.74
C LEU A 207 -18.50 -0.91 3.82
N LEU A 208 -19.09 0.29 3.78
CA LEU A 208 -18.36 1.55 3.93
C LEU A 208 -17.89 1.84 5.37
N GLU A 209 -18.38 1.13 6.37
CA GLU A 209 -17.97 1.29 7.78
C GLU A 209 -16.97 0.21 8.23
N SER A 210 -16.94 -0.93 7.54
CA SER A 210 -15.96 -2.00 7.72
C SER A 210 -14.91 -2.00 6.61
N ASP A 211 -15.20 -2.70 5.52
CA ASP A 211 -14.21 -3.17 4.55
C ASP A 211 -13.69 -2.07 3.64
N PHE A 212 -14.53 -1.08 3.38
CA PHE A 212 -14.27 0.05 2.50
C PHE A 212 -14.29 1.37 3.26
N LYS A 213 -13.97 1.34 4.56
CA LYS A 213 -13.88 2.53 5.41
C LYS A 213 -12.96 3.60 4.83
N TYR A 214 -11.86 3.19 4.22
CA TYR A 214 -10.94 4.12 3.55
C TYR A 214 -11.57 4.77 2.31
N ILE A 215 -12.32 4.03 1.50
CA ILE A 215 -13.05 4.60 0.36
C ILE A 215 -14.06 5.63 0.86
N LYS A 216 -14.78 5.34 1.96
CA LYS A 216 -15.69 6.30 2.60
C LYS A 216 -14.95 7.57 3.01
N SER A 217 -13.81 7.48 3.69
CA SER A 217 -13.09 8.66 4.18
C SER A 217 -12.54 9.54 3.06
N VAL A 218 -12.13 8.94 1.93
CA VAL A 218 -11.58 9.67 0.78
C VAL A 218 -12.68 10.28 -0.08
N LEU A 219 -13.74 9.54 -0.39
CA LEU A 219 -14.81 10.00 -1.29
C LEU A 219 -15.87 10.84 -0.57
N PHE A 220 -16.13 10.55 0.71
CA PHE A 220 -17.25 11.10 1.48
C PHE A 220 -16.75 11.65 2.83
N PRO A 221 -15.94 12.73 2.84
CA PRO A 221 -15.42 13.30 4.08
C PRO A 221 -16.55 13.87 4.96
N ASN A 222 -16.42 13.71 6.28
CA ASN A 222 -17.39 14.16 7.29
C ASN A 222 -18.78 13.49 7.23
N VAL A 223 -18.89 12.34 6.58
CA VAL A 223 -20.17 11.63 6.41
C VAL A 223 -20.38 10.60 7.51
N TRP A 224 -21.51 10.72 8.21
CA TRP A 224 -21.98 9.70 9.14
C TRP A 224 -22.49 8.49 8.38
N LYS A 225 -23.48 8.67 7.49
CA LYS A 225 -24.09 7.62 6.68
C LYS A 225 -24.44 8.10 5.28
N ARG A 226 -24.55 7.17 4.35
CA ARG A 226 -25.13 7.38 3.03
C ARG A 226 -26.63 7.10 3.09
N GLY A 227 -27.44 8.07 2.68
CA GLY A 227 -28.88 7.93 2.51
C GLY A 227 -29.28 7.60 1.08
N ILE A 228 -30.56 7.26 0.88
CA ILE A 228 -31.17 6.96 -0.41
C ILE A 228 -32.46 7.77 -0.61
N ALA A 229 -32.51 8.49 -1.74
CA ALA A 229 -33.65 9.27 -2.20
C ALA A 229 -34.29 8.53 -3.39
N VAL A 230 -35.49 7.96 -3.20
CA VAL A 230 -36.16 7.10 -4.18
C VAL A 230 -37.24 7.87 -4.92
N TYR A 231 -37.12 7.99 -6.25
CA TYR A 231 -38.09 8.69 -7.12
C TYR A 231 -39.12 7.70 -7.70
N THR A 232 -38.65 6.55 -8.16
CA THR A 232 -39.47 5.51 -8.77
C THR A 232 -39.08 4.14 -8.21
N TYR A 233 -40.06 3.35 -7.77
CA TYR A 233 -39.83 1.99 -7.28
C TYR A 233 -40.99 1.07 -7.70
N SER A 234 -40.74 0.15 -8.63
CA SER A 234 -41.69 -0.87 -9.07
C SER A 234 -40.98 -2.20 -9.34
N ASP A 235 -41.72 -3.25 -9.72
CA ASP A 235 -41.11 -4.55 -10.06
C ASP A 235 -40.22 -4.51 -11.31
N SER A 236 -40.37 -3.50 -12.17
CA SER A 236 -39.61 -3.36 -13.43
C SER A 236 -38.91 -2.01 -13.61
N SER A 237 -38.98 -1.13 -12.61
CA SER A 237 -38.35 0.18 -12.68
C SER A 237 -37.77 0.62 -11.34
N LEU A 238 -36.63 1.31 -11.42
CA LEU A 238 -35.92 1.84 -10.28
C LEU A 238 -35.25 3.16 -10.63
N GLU A 239 -35.60 4.21 -9.90
CA GLU A 239 -34.93 5.51 -9.96
C GLU A 239 -34.63 6.00 -8.55
N TYR A 240 -33.36 6.22 -8.25
CA TYR A 240 -32.92 6.76 -6.97
C TYR A 240 -31.58 7.46 -7.09
N SER A 241 -31.31 8.32 -6.10
CA SER A 241 -30.01 8.95 -5.88
C SER A 241 -29.53 8.65 -4.47
N LEU A 242 -28.22 8.52 -4.29
CA LEU A 242 -27.61 8.47 -2.97
C LEU A 242 -27.25 9.89 -2.50
N TYR A 243 -27.17 10.09 -1.19
CA TYR A 243 -26.73 11.37 -0.62
C TYR A 243 -26.00 11.18 0.70
N ASN A 244 -25.27 12.22 1.13
CA ASN A 244 -24.52 12.22 2.37
C ASN A 244 -25.37 12.71 3.55
N VAL A 245 -25.38 11.96 4.65
CA VAL A 245 -25.82 12.45 5.97
C VAL A 245 -24.57 12.74 6.78
N ASN A 246 -24.29 14.01 7.05
CA ASN A 246 -23.07 14.42 7.74
C ASN A 246 -23.14 14.15 9.25
N VAL A 247 -21.98 14.09 9.89
CA VAL A 247 -21.93 13.98 11.35
C VAL A 247 -22.62 15.19 12.00
N GLY A 248 -23.55 14.93 12.92
CA GLY A 248 -24.32 15.97 13.61
C GLY A 248 -25.53 16.48 12.84
N GLU A 249 -25.83 15.91 11.67
CA GLU A 249 -26.96 16.30 10.83
C GLU A 249 -28.21 15.43 11.12
N LEU A 250 -29.39 16.06 11.15
CA LEU A 250 -30.67 15.39 11.40
C LEU A 250 -31.48 15.25 10.10
N VAL A 251 -31.04 14.35 9.21
CA VAL A 251 -31.72 14.00 7.96
C VAL A 251 -32.06 12.51 7.97
N ALA A 252 -33.28 12.16 7.53
CA ALA A 252 -33.70 10.76 7.42
C ALA A 252 -32.81 10.01 6.42
N PRO A 253 -32.38 8.75 6.65
CA PRO A 253 -31.55 8.00 5.70
C PRO A 253 -32.28 7.43 4.48
N ILE A 254 -33.60 7.31 4.54
CA ILE A 254 -34.45 6.82 3.44
C ILE A 254 -35.54 7.85 3.23
N VAL A 255 -35.62 8.38 2.02
CA VAL A 255 -36.63 9.37 1.64
C VAL A 255 -37.27 8.94 0.32
N GLN A 256 -38.59 8.97 0.28
CA GLN A 256 -39.31 8.89 -0.98
C GLN A 256 -39.49 10.29 -1.54
N MET A 257 -38.99 10.50 -2.76
CA MET A 257 -39.09 11.74 -3.51
C MET A 257 -40.38 11.77 -4.34
N PRO A 258 -40.86 12.96 -4.74
CA PRO A 258 -41.88 13.08 -5.76
C PRO A 258 -41.47 12.34 -7.03
N LYS A 259 -42.43 11.72 -7.71
CA LYS A 259 -42.18 11.05 -9.00
C LYS A 259 -41.77 12.10 -10.03
N CYS A 260 -40.48 12.14 -10.32
CA CYS A 260 -39.87 12.86 -11.43
C CYS A 260 -38.69 12.04 -11.93
N SER A 261 -38.29 12.27 -13.18
CA SER A 261 -37.09 11.61 -13.67
C SER A 261 -35.86 12.25 -13.03
N ILE A 262 -34.84 11.45 -12.70
CA ILE A 262 -33.55 12.00 -12.23
C ILE A 262 -32.91 12.98 -13.24
N PHE A 263 -33.25 12.87 -14.53
CA PHE A 263 -32.75 13.78 -15.57
C PHE A 263 -33.46 15.14 -15.60
N GLU A 264 -34.60 15.27 -14.93
CA GLU A 264 -35.36 16.53 -14.81
C GLU A 264 -34.90 17.37 -13.62
N ILE A 265 -33.98 16.82 -12.82
CA ILE A 265 -33.45 17.43 -11.62
C ILE A 265 -32.25 18.32 -12.01
N LYS A 266 -32.21 19.54 -11.46
CA LYS A 266 -31.20 20.55 -11.81
C LYS A 266 -29.85 20.39 -11.09
N HIS A 267 -29.76 19.52 -10.10
CA HIS A 267 -28.53 19.29 -9.33
C HIS A 267 -27.81 18.04 -9.82
N GLU A 268 -26.47 18.05 -9.76
CA GLU A 268 -25.66 16.86 -10.05
C GLU A 268 -25.89 15.78 -8.96
N HIS A 269 -25.58 14.53 -9.28
CA HIS A 269 -25.73 13.39 -8.37
C HIS A 269 -24.40 12.64 -8.26
N ASP A 270 -23.92 12.41 -7.03
CA ASP A 270 -22.68 11.70 -6.75
C ASP A 270 -22.80 10.22 -7.11
N TYR A 271 -24.02 9.71 -7.00
CA TYR A 271 -24.50 8.48 -7.60
C TYR A 271 -26.01 8.56 -7.80
N ALA A 272 -26.43 8.38 -9.05
CA ALA A 272 -27.82 8.14 -9.39
C ALA A 272 -27.93 6.88 -10.24
N SER A 273 -29.06 6.19 -10.09
CA SER A 273 -29.42 5.04 -10.90
C SER A 273 -30.78 5.27 -11.53
N PHE A 274 -30.86 4.98 -12.83
CA PHE A 274 -32.09 5.02 -13.61
C PHE A 274 -32.23 3.71 -14.37
N SER A 275 -33.38 3.05 -14.20
CA SER A 275 -33.75 1.87 -14.96
C SER A 275 -35.26 1.82 -15.15
N CYS A 276 -35.69 1.61 -16.39
CA CYS A 276 -37.08 1.41 -16.78
C CYS A 276 -37.41 -0.05 -17.14
N THR A 277 -36.45 -0.97 -17.02
CA THR A 277 -36.60 -2.38 -17.41
C THR A 277 -36.27 -3.38 -16.31
N GLU A 278 -35.58 -2.95 -15.25
CA GLU A 278 -35.14 -3.80 -14.14
C GLU A 278 -35.13 -3.04 -12.81
N ASN A 279 -35.41 -3.73 -11.70
CA ASN A 279 -35.23 -3.21 -10.36
C ASN A 279 -34.24 -4.08 -9.58
N LYS A 280 -32.96 -3.70 -9.64
CA LYS A 280 -31.86 -4.44 -8.99
C LYS A 280 -31.97 -4.51 -7.47
N LEU A 281 -32.65 -3.54 -6.85
CA LEU A 281 -32.92 -3.57 -5.40
C LEU A 281 -33.90 -4.68 -5.02
N LYS A 282 -34.83 -5.05 -5.92
CA LYS A 282 -35.75 -6.17 -5.72
C LYS A 282 -35.12 -7.52 -6.05
N GLU A 283 -34.29 -7.58 -7.08
CA GLU A 283 -33.65 -8.83 -7.50
C GLU A 283 -32.68 -9.36 -6.44
N ASN A 284 -31.72 -8.53 -6.01
CA ASN A 284 -30.78 -8.87 -4.97
C ASN A 284 -30.16 -7.62 -4.35
N PRO A 285 -30.78 -7.05 -3.29
CA PRO A 285 -30.31 -5.80 -2.71
C PRO A 285 -28.85 -5.88 -2.22
N ASN A 286 -28.42 -7.03 -1.67
CA ASN A 286 -27.06 -7.21 -1.16
C ASN A 286 -26.00 -7.23 -2.27
N LEU A 287 -26.24 -7.99 -3.35
CA LEU A 287 -25.32 -8.04 -4.49
C LEU A 287 -25.27 -6.67 -5.20
N TYR A 288 -26.40 -5.97 -5.25
CA TYR A 288 -26.43 -4.63 -5.81
C TYR A 288 -25.63 -3.63 -4.96
N SER A 289 -25.68 -3.70 -3.62
CA SER A 289 -24.80 -2.92 -2.73
C SER A 289 -23.32 -3.11 -3.08
N ILE A 290 -22.87 -4.36 -3.29
CA ILE A 290 -21.47 -4.67 -3.65
C ILE A 290 -21.12 -4.07 -5.01
N SER A 291 -22.03 -4.11 -5.99
CA SER A 291 -21.80 -3.53 -7.32
C SER A 291 -21.58 -2.01 -7.29
N ILE A 292 -22.22 -1.30 -6.36
CA ILE A 292 -22.03 0.16 -6.19
C ILE A 292 -20.68 0.44 -5.52
N ILE A 293 -20.30 -0.36 -4.52
CA ILE A 293 -18.95 -0.27 -3.93
C ILE A 293 -17.88 -0.50 -4.99
N LYS A 294 -18.05 -1.49 -5.88
CA LYS A 294 -17.15 -1.71 -7.02
C LYS A 294 -16.98 -0.45 -7.86
N LYS A 295 -18.08 0.20 -8.26
CA LYS A 295 -18.02 1.47 -9.01
C LYS A 295 -17.26 2.58 -8.28
N HIS A 296 -17.44 2.70 -6.96
CA HIS A 296 -16.69 3.68 -6.16
C HIS A 296 -15.19 3.37 -6.08
N VAL A 297 -14.83 2.09 -5.99
CA VAL A 297 -13.42 1.65 -6.04
C VAL A 297 -12.82 1.91 -7.42
N GLU A 298 -13.53 1.58 -8.50
CA GLU A 298 -13.11 1.88 -9.88
C GLU A 298 -12.88 3.37 -10.09
N ASP A 299 -13.80 4.21 -9.62
CA ASP A 299 -13.67 5.67 -9.68
C ASP A 299 -12.48 6.19 -8.87
N PHE A 300 -12.24 5.62 -7.69
CA PHE A 300 -11.08 5.94 -6.85
C PHE A 300 -9.76 5.65 -7.57
N ILE A 301 -9.66 4.46 -8.21
CA ILE A 301 -8.49 4.02 -8.98
C ILE A 301 -8.31 4.88 -10.23
N LYS A 302 -9.37 5.05 -11.03
CA LYS A 302 -9.34 5.80 -12.29
C LYS A 302 -8.95 7.26 -12.09
N LYS A 303 -9.47 7.89 -11.03
CA LYS A 303 -9.15 9.28 -10.69
C LYS A 303 -7.77 9.43 -10.00
N ARG A 304 -7.04 8.31 -9.81
CA ARG A 304 -5.72 8.24 -9.16
C ARG A 304 -5.65 9.10 -7.90
N LYS A 305 -6.62 8.94 -7.01
CA LYS A 305 -6.88 9.86 -5.90
C LYS A 305 -5.76 9.97 -4.86
N ILE A 306 -4.76 9.09 -4.92
CA ILE A 306 -3.74 8.95 -3.90
C ILE A 306 -2.31 8.81 -4.43
N ILE A 307 -1.36 9.21 -3.61
CA ILE A 307 0.06 8.87 -3.76
C ILE A 307 0.51 8.22 -2.44
N PRO A 308 1.02 6.96 -2.46
CA PRO A 308 1.65 6.37 -1.29
C PRO A 308 2.80 7.25 -0.79
N LEU A 309 2.85 7.59 0.51
CA LEU A 309 3.98 8.34 1.08
C LEU A 309 5.18 7.42 1.32
N TYR A 310 5.73 6.91 0.23
CA TYR A 310 6.98 6.18 0.19
C TYR A 310 8.05 7.02 -0.52
N GLU A 311 9.29 6.98 -0.04
CA GLU A 311 10.41 7.78 -0.58
C GLU A 311 10.47 7.70 -2.11
N SER A 312 10.52 6.49 -2.67
CA SER A 312 10.62 6.27 -4.11
C SER A 312 9.46 6.89 -4.90
N PHE A 313 8.25 6.85 -4.36
CA PHE A 313 7.07 7.45 -4.99
C PHE A 313 7.11 8.97 -4.96
N LEU A 314 7.53 9.56 -3.83
CA LEU A 314 7.67 11.01 -3.69
C LEU A 314 8.76 11.54 -4.63
N VAL A 315 9.93 10.89 -4.63
CA VAL A 315 11.06 11.25 -5.49
C VAL A 315 10.66 11.17 -6.97
N GLU A 316 10.07 10.05 -7.40
CA GLU A 316 9.59 9.89 -8.77
C GLU A 316 8.54 10.95 -9.13
N TYR A 317 7.53 11.12 -8.27
CA TYR A 317 6.45 12.07 -8.52
C TYR A 317 6.97 13.50 -8.70
N ILE A 318 7.88 13.95 -7.83
CA ILE A 318 8.45 15.30 -7.93
C ILE A 318 9.26 15.46 -9.21
N HIS A 319 10.11 14.48 -9.57
CA HIS A 319 10.90 14.53 -10.80
C HIS A 319 10.02 14.61 -12.05
N GLU A 320 9.10 13.66 -12.21
CA GLU A 320 8.20 13.58 -13.36
C GLU A 320 7.28 14.81 -13.44
N PHE A 321 6.77 15.28 -12.30
CA PHE A 321 5.92 16.48 -12.25
C PHE A 321 6.68 17.74 -12.65
N ILE A 322 7.89 17.96 -12.11
CA ILE A 322 8.72 19.12 -12.45
C ILE A 322 9.18 19.03 -13.90
N GLU A 323 9.62 17.87 -14.39
CA GLU A 323 10.04 17.69 -15.77
C GLU A 323 8.92 17.97 -16.76
N ALA A 324 7.69 17.53 -16.46
CA ALA A 324 6.53 17.80 -17.30
C ALA A 324 6.10 19.29 -17.26
N ASN A 325 6.31 19.98 -16.13
CA ASN A 325 5.70 21.30 -15.88
C ASN A 325 6.70 22.44 -15.65
N TRP A 326 8.01 22.26 -15.84
CA TRP A 326 9.05 23.23 -15.47
C TRP A 326 8.79 24.65 -16.02
N ARG A 327 8.26 24.74 -17.25
CA ARG A 327 7.90 26.02 -17.90
C ARG A 327 6.81 26.76 -17.13
N HIS A 328 5.77 26.03 -16.73
CA HIS A 328 4.63 26.56 -15.98
C HIS A 328 4.99 26.87 -14.52
N LEU A 329 5.95 26.13 -13.96
CA LEU A 329 6.47 26.35 -12.61
C LEU A 329 7.54 27.45 -12.54
N HIS A 330 7.95 28.01 -13.70
CA HIS A 330 9.06 28.96 -13.81
C HIS A 330 10.38 28.45 -13.21
N LEU A 331 10.64 27.15 -13.36
CA LEU A 331 11.88 26.50 -12.97
C LEU A 331 12.83 26.41 -14.18
N LYS A 332 14.13 26.30 -13.95
CA LYS A 332 15.09 26.05 -15.04
C LYS A 332 15.06 24.57 -15.41
N LYS A 333 15.04 24.26 -16.71
CA LYS A 333 15.17 22.87 -17.17
C LYS A 333 16.56 22.36 -16.75
N TYR A 334 16.62 21.18 -16.13
CA TYR A 334 17.85 20.51 -15.69
C TYR A 334 18.62 21.13 -14.51
N SER A 335 17.96 21.93 -13.66
CA SER A 335 18.57 22.28 -12.36
C SER A 335 18.54 21.08 -11.42
N GLU A 336 19.61 20.90 -10.65
CA GLU A 336 19.58 20.01 -9.48
C GLU A 336 18.40 20.40 -8.57
N LEU A 337 17.61 19.40 -8.19
CA LEU A 337 16.41 19.61 -7.38
C LEU A 337 16.80 19.73 -5.91
N ASN A 338 17.27 20.92 -5.51
CA ASN A 338 17.53 21.24 -4.12
C ASN A 338 16.21 21.44 -3.35
N VAL A 339 16.03 20.69 -2.26
CA VAL A 339 14.79 20.67 -1.48
C VAL A 339 14.48 22.04 -0.88
N CYS A 340 15.44 22.67 -0.22
CA CYS A 340 15.26 23.98 0.41
C CYS A 340 14.96 25.08 -0.62
N SER A 341 15.69 25.10 -1.73
CA SER A 341 15.46 26.08 -2.80
C SER A 341 14.09 25.91 -3.44
N LEU A 342 13.61 24.67 -3.63
CA LEU A 342 12.28 24.42 -4.17
C LEU A 342 11.18 24.88 -3.20
N ILE A 343 11.30 24.58 -1.90
CA ILE A 343 10.33 25.06 -0.89
C ILE A 343 10.25 26.58 -0.91
N GLN A 344 11.41 27.27 -0.88
CA GLN A 344 11.48 28.73 -0.93
C GLN A 344 10.86 29.29 -2.23
N HIS A 345 11.13 28.64 -3.38
CA HIS A 345 10.53 29.03 -4.66
C HIS A 345 9.01 28.94 -4.63
N PHE A 346 8.44 27.82 -4.18
CA PHE A 346 7.00 27.64 -4.09
C PHE A 346 6.35 28.61 -3.10
N GLN A 347 6.96 28.83 -1.93
CA GLN A 347 6.46 29.80 -0.94
C GLN A 347 6.52 31.24 -1.45
N SER A 348 7.59 31.61 -2.16
CA SER A 348 7.73 32.95 -2.74
C SER A 348 6.74 33.19 -3.87
N LYS A 349 6.56 32.19 -4.75
CA LYS A 349 5.66 32.28 -5.90
C LYS A 349 4.19 32.18 -5.49
N TYR A 350 3.89 31.40 -4.46
CA TYR A 350 2.55 31.11 -3.96
C TYR A 350 2.50 31.33 -2.44
N PRO A 351 2.41 32.58 -1.95
CA PRO A 351 2.52 32.91 -0.51
C PRO A 351 1.51 32.22 0.42
N TYR A 352 0.41 31.70 -0.13
CA TYR A 352 -0.65 31.03 0.63
C TYR A 352 -0.71 29.52 0.39
N ILE A 353 0.31 28.92 -0.26
CA ILE A 353 0.31 27.49 -0.61
C ILE A 353 0.18 26.55 0.60
N ASP A 354 0.62 26.99 1.78
CA ASP A 354 0.46 26.26 3.05
C ASP A 354 -0.96 26.34 3.64
N LYS A 355 -1.82 27.24 3.14
CA LYS A 355 -3.14 27.56 3.73
C LYS A 355 -4.31 27.20 2.84
N MET A 356 -4.14 27.26 1.52
CA MET A 356 -5.23 27.03 0.56
C MET A 356 -4.72 26.29 -0.69
N PRO A 357 -5.60 25.53 -1.37
CA PRO A 357 -5.29 24.93 -2.66
C PRO A 357 -4.89 26.00 -3.69
N VAL A 358 -3.82 25.71 -4.42
CA VAL A 358 -3.23 26.52 -5.48
C VAL A 358 -3.21 25.66 -6.74
N HIS A 359 -3.91 26.14 -7.76
CA HIS A 359 -3.88 25.53 -9.08
C HIS A 359 -3.43 26.54 -10.13
N ILE A 360 -2.72 26.04 -11.14
CA ILE A 360 -2.32 26.82 -12.32
C ILE A 360 -3.23 26.38 -13.47
N VAL A 361 -3.92 27.32 -14.10
CA VAL A 361 -4.71 27.02 -15.29
C VAL A 361 -3.80 27.10 -16.52
N SER A 362 -3.69 26.00 -17.26
CA SER A 362 -2.95 25.98 -18.53
C SER A 362 -3.64 25.08 -19.55
N GLY A 363 -3.93 25.63 -20.73
CA GLY A 363 -4.54 24.88 -21.85
C GLY A 363 -5.88 24.21 -21.50
N GLY A 364 -6.69 24.82 -20.63
CA GLY A 364 -7.97 24.27 -20.18
C GLY A 364 -7.85 23.19 -19.09
N LYS A 365 -6.65 22.93 -18.56
CA LYS A 365 -6.42 22.00 -17.45
C LYS A 365 -5.91 22.74 -16.22
N SER A 366 -6.42 22.35 -15.04
CA SER A 366 -5.93 22.83 -13.75
C SER A 366 -4.79 21.93 -13.25
N LEU A 367 -3.63 22.53 -13.01
CA LEU A 367 -2.46 21.87 -12.43
C LEU A 367 -2.39 22.21 -10.95
N TYR A 368 -2.63 21.24 -10.07
CA TYR A 368 -2.59 21.43 -8.62
C TYR A 368 -1.15 21.39 -8.10
N VAL A 369 -0.71 22.50 -7.48
CA VAL A 369 0.68 22.70 -7.09
C VAL A 369 0.95 22.23 -5.65
N ASN A 370 -0.06 22.20 -4.79
CA ASN A 370 0.09 21.79 -3.39
C ASN A 370 0.64 20.37 -3.28
N THR A 371 0.23 19.45 -4.15
CA THR A 371 0.69 18.06 -4.10
C THR A 371 2.20 17.95 -4.22
N VAL A 372 2.80 18.62 -5.22
CA VAL A 372 4.25 18.56 -5.41
C VAL A 372 4.98 19.30 -4.28
N TYR A 373 4.42 20.41 -3.81
CA TYR A 373 4.97 21.18 -2.69
C TYR A 373 4.99 20.39 -1.37
N ASP A 374 3.89 19.72 -1.04
CA ASP A 374 3.77 18.89 0.15
C ASP A 374 4.70 17.66 0.07
N ALA A 375 4.82 17.05 -1.12
CA ALA A 375 5.79 15.99 -1.36
C ALA A 375 7.23 16.47 -1.07
N ILE A 376 7.62 17.66 -1.51
CA ILE A 376 8.94 18.24 -1.26
C ILE A 376 9.13 18.52 0.24
N LYS A 377 8.12 19.05 0.94
CA LYS A 377 8.17 19.25 2.41
C LYS A 377 8.33 17.95 3.17
N LEU A 378 7.71 16.87 2.71
CA LEU A 378 7.85 15.55 3.32
C LEU A 378 9.27 15.01 3.13
N LEU A 379 9.86 15.15 1.94
CA LEU A 379 11.27 14.82 1.72
C LEU A 379 12.19 15.65 2.63
N SER A 380 11.89 16.94 2.84
CA SER A 380 12.62 17.78 3.79
C SER A 380 12.55 17.26 5.23
N LYS A 381 11.38 16.79 5.67
CA LYS A 381 11.21 16.13 6.99
C LYS A 381 11.96 14.79 7.09
N MET A 382 12.19 14.13 5.96
CA MET A 382 13.03 12.93 5.84
C MET A 382 14.53 13.26 5.70
N GLU A 383 14.91 14.52 5.91
CA GLU A 383 16.29 15.04 5.87
C GLU A 383 16.94 15.03 4.47
N TYR A 384 16.14 15.03 3.40
CA TYR A 384 16.66 15.21 2.05
C TYR A 384 17.09 16.66 1.81
N THR A 385 18.31 16.82 1.30
CA THR A 385 18.84 18.11 0.84
C THR A 385 18.69 18.28 -0.67
N THR A 386 18.84 17.19 -1.42
CA THR A 386 18.67 17.11 -2.87
C THR A 386 17.77 15.93 -3.22
N ILE A 387 17.04 16.03 -4.33
CA ILE A 387 16.13 14.97 -4.79
C ILE A 387 16.83 14.22 -5.94
N PRO A 388 17.45 13.05 -5.69
CA PRO A 388 18.15 12.30 -6.74
C PRO A 388 17.15 11.72 -7.75
N TYR A 389 17.56 11.58 -9.01
CA TYR A 389 16.73 10.87 -9.99
C TYR A 389 16.66 9.38 -9.58
N PRO A 390 15.46 8.75 -9.53
CA PRO A 390 15.30 7.44 -8.90
C PRO A 390 15.74 6.27 -9.78
N TYR A 391 16.12 6.50 -11.04
CA TYR A 391 16.42 5.45 -12.01
C TYR A 391 17.81 5.59 -12.62
N PRO A 392 18.37 4.49 -13.15
CA PRO A 392 19.57 4.56 -13.97
C PRO A 392 19.40 5.55 -15.12
N ALA A 393 20.49 6.27 -15.45
CA ALA A 393 20.49 7.20 -16.56
C ALA A 393 20.13 6.50 -17.88
N LYS A 394 19.25 7.13 -18.66
CA LYS A 394 18.96 6.66 -20.02
C LYS A 394 20.22 6.80 -20.87
N GLY A 395 20.62 5.71 -21.49
CA GLY A 395 21.65 5.69 -22.52
C GLY A 395 21.12 6.19 -23.87
N SER A 396 21.99 6.13 -24.86
CA SER A 396 21.69 6.43 -26.26
C SER A 396 22.41 5.41 -27.13
N TYR A 397 21.87 4.19 -27.18
CA TYR A 397 22.43 3.04 -27.88
C TYR A 397 21.89 2.90 -29.32
N GLY A 398 20.82 3.63 -29.65
CA GLY A 398 20.22 3.63 -30.98
C GLY A 398 19.06 4.63 -31.10
N ASN A 399 18.37 4.59 -32.25
CA ASN A 399 17.36 5.58 -32.66
C ASN A 399 16.05 4.94 -33.15
N THR A 400 15.79 3.68 -32.83
CA THR A 400 14.57 2.96 -33.28
C THR A 400 13.34 3.28 -32.43
N GLY A 401 13.53 3.88 -31.25
CA GLY A 401 12.49 4.13 -30.26
C GLY A 401 12.20 2.93 -29.34
N MET A 402 13.00 1.86 -29.43
CA MET A 402 12.80 0.62 -28.68
C MET A 402 13.57 0.60 -27.37
N VAL A 403 13.29 -0.39 -26.51
CA VAL A 403 13.86 -0.44 -25.15
C VAL A 403 15.38 -0.40 -25.13
N TYR A 404 15.98 -1.14 -26.07
CA TYR A 404 17.43 -1.27 -26.20
C TYR A 404 18.14 -0.02 -26.68
N ASP A 405 17.42 0.98 -27.20
CA ASP A 405 18.02 2.27 -27.53
C ASP A 405 18.35 3.08 -26.27
N PHE A 406 17.68 2.80 -25.16
CA PHE A 406 17.77 3.62 -23.95
C PHE A 406 18.38 2.87 -22.76
N TYR A 407 18.31 1.53 -22.74
CA TYR A 407 18.77 0.73 -21.61
C TYR A 407 19.59 -0.49 -22.04
N SER A 408 20.61 -0.81 -21.25
CA SER A 408 21.35 -2.07 -21.31
C SER A 408 20.60 -3.14 -20.50
N PRO A 409 20.90 -4.45 -20.67
CA PRO A 409 20.29 -5.50 -19.85
C PRO A 409 20.44 -5.22 -18.34
N THR A 410 21.61 -4.73 -17.94
CA THR A 410 21.92 -4.36 -16.55
C THR A 410 21.08 -3.20 -16.04
N THR A 411 20.94 -2.10 -16.80
CA THR A 411 20.15 -0.94 -16.36
C THR A 411 18.65 -1.20 -16.43
N VAL A 412 18.19 -2.07 -17.35
CA VAL A 412 16.81 -2.57 -17.35
C VAL A 412 16.53 -3.37 -16.09
N LEU A 413 17.41 -4.33 -15.72
CA LEU A 413 17.23 -5.13 -14.51
C LEU A 413 17.23 -4.26 -13.27
N GLU A 414 18.15 -3.30 -13.16
CA GLU A 414 18.24 -2.38 -12.05
C GLU A 414 16.98 -1.50 -11.93
N LYS A 415 16.54 -0.88 -13.04
CA LYS A 415 15.29 -0.11 -13.05
C LYS A 415 14.08 -0.97 -12.65
N SER A 416 13.99 -2.18 -13.21
CA SER A 416 12.91 -3.13 -12.92
C SER A 416 12.88 -3.50 -11.45
N ARG A 417 14.05 -3.76 -10.84
CA ARG A 417 14.18 -3.99 -9.39
C ARG A 417 13.60 -2.84 -8.59
N ILE A 418 14.04 -1.61 -8.88
CA ILE A 418 13.60 -0.41 -8.17
C ILE A 418 12.08 -0.23 -8.27
N VAL A 419 11.50 -0.32 -9.48
CA VAL A 419 10.07 -0.10 -9.68
C VAL A 419 9.25 -1.19 -9.00
N ILE A 420 9.56 -2.46 -9.27
CA ILE A 420 8.72 -3.58 -8.84
C ILE A 420 8.77 -3.75 -7.32
N ILE A 421 9.96 -3.73 -6.69
CA ILE A 421 10.07 -3.95 -5.25
C ILE A 421 9.38 -2.84 -4.45
N ASN A 422 9.61 -1.58 -4.85
CA ASN A 422 9.04 -0.44 -4.14
C ASN A 422 7.53 -0.38 -4.33
N THR A 423 7.04 -0.76 -5.50
CA THR A 423 5.59 -0.77 -5.78
C THR A 423 4.87 -1.86 -5.01
N ILE A 424 5.35 -3.11 -5.05
CA ILE A 424 4.72 -4.21 -4.32
C ILE A 424 4.76 -3.93 -2.81
N ARG A 425 5.86 -3.37 -2.30
CA ARG A 425 5.99 -2.96 -0.90
C ARG A 425 4.99 -1.86 -0.52
N ALA A 426 4.90 -0.79 -1.33
CA ALA A 426 3.95 0.30 -1.09
C ALA A 426 2.50 -0.19 -1.15
N TYR A 427 2.19 -1.05 -2.12
CA TYR A 427 0.89 -1.72 -2.24
C TYR A 427 0.54 -2.54 -0.99
N GLN A 428 1.44 -3.43 -0.56
CA GLN A 428 1.18 -4.29 0.59
C GLN A 428 0.97 -3.48 1.88
N ASN A 429 1.78 -2.45 2.10
CA ASN A 429 1.63 -1.55 3.26
C ASN A 429 0.32 -0.77 3.19
N PHE A 430 -0.06 -0.27 2.01
CA PHE A 430 -1.32 0.44 1.80
C PHE A 430 -2.54 -0.44 2.08
N ILE A 431 -2.55 -1.67 1.57
CA ILE A 431 -3.64 -2.62 1.83
C ILE A 431 -3.73 -2.96 3.32
N GLN A 432 -2.61 -3.18 3.99
CA GLN A 432 -2.60 -3.50 5.42
C GLN A 432 -3.07 -2.34 6.29
N SER A 433 -2.73 -1.09 5.94
CA SER A 433 -3.11 0.08 6.73
C SER A 433 -4.53 0.56 6.44
N GLU A 434 -4.90 0.65 5.15
CA GLU A 434 -6.15 1.28 4.73
C GLU A 434 -7.30 0.28 4.51
N PHE A 435 -6.98 -1.00 4.26
CA PHE A 435 -7.96 -2.07 4.05
C PHE A 435 -7.70 -3.29 4.96
N PRO A 436 -7.58 -3.11 6.29
CA PRO A 436 -7.13 -4.17 7.19
C PRO A 436 -8.04 -5.41 7.21
N SER A 437 -9.35 -5.27 7.02
CA SER A 437 -10.27 -6.42 6.95
C SER A 437 -10.19 -7.18 5.62
N LEU A 438 -9.68 -6.54 4.57
CA LEU A 438 -9.45 -7.14 3.25
C LEU A 438 -7.98 -7.52 3.02
N ALA A 439 -7.12 -7.41 4.03
CA ALA A 439 -5.67 -7.57 3.86
C ALA A 439 -5.25 -8.95 3.33
N ASN A 440 -6.04 -9.99 3.61
CA ASN A 440 -5.82 -11.33 3.07
C ASN A 440 -6.37 -11.49 1.65
N ASP A 441 -7.50 -10.85 1.34
CA ASP A 441 -8.13 -10.94 0.03
C ASP A 441 -7.38 -10.14 -1.03
N LEU A 442 -6.78 -9.03 -0.62
CA LEU A 442 -5.98 -8.11 -1.43
C LEU A 442 -4.47 -8.29 -1.17
N ASP A 443 -4.04 -9.44 -0.67
CA ASP A 443 -2.63 -9.75 -0.43
C ASP A 443 -1.85 -9.76 -1.75
N ALA A 444 -0.76 -9.01 -1.83
CA ALA A 444 0.07 -8.95 -3.04
C ALA A 444 0.64 -10.31 -3.44
N PHE A 445 0.76 -11.23 -2.48
CA PHE A 445 1.28 -12.58 -2.67
C PHE A 445 0.17 -13.60 -2.98
N TYR A 446 -1.10 -13.21 -2.99
CA TYR A 446 -2.24 -14.12 -3.11
C TYR A 446 -2.20 -15.29 -2.10
N GLY A 447 -1.75 -15.02 -0.87
CA GLY A 447 -1.56 -16.06 0.17
C GLY A 447 -0.38 -17.01 -0.10
N GLY A 448 0.50 -16.66 -1.03
CA GLY A 448 1.83 -17.25 -1.20
C GLY A 448 2.85 -16.58 -0.29
N ASN A 449 4.12 -16.93 -0.50
CA ASN A 449 5.23 -16.38 0.27
C ASN A 449 6.49 -16.08 -0.56
N LEU A 450 6.47 -16.38 -1.86
CA LEU A 450 7.51 -15.98 -2.80
C LEU A 450 6.90 -15.47 -4.11
N ILE A 451 7.30 -14.28 -4.55
CA ILE A 451 7.04 -13.73 -5.88
C ILE A 451 8.35 -13.77 -6.65
N SER A 452 8.39 -14.47 -7.78
CA SER A 452 9.52 -14.46 -8.71
C SER A 452 9.18 -13.69 -9.96
N VAL A 453 10.01 -12.69 -10.27
CA VAL A 453 9.95 -11.95 -11.52
C VAL A 453 11.22 -12.21 -12.32
N LEU A 454 11.08 -12.87 -13.47
CA LEU A 454 12.18 -13.08 -14.39
C LEU A 454 12.07 -12.07 -15.53
N VAL A 455 13.11 -11.25 -15.68
CA VAL A 455 13.24 -10.24 -16.72
C VAL A 455 13.90 -10.89 -17.93
N ASP A 456 13.15 -11.06 -19.01
CA ASP A 456 13.66 -11.59 -20.27
C ASP A 456 14.05 -10.44 -21.22
N TYR A 457 15.36 -10.22 -21.33
CA TYR A 457 15.96 -9.25 -22.25
C TYR A 457 16.68 -9.92 -23.44
N SER A 458 16.34 -11.18 -23.75
CA SER A 458 17.07 -11.96 -24.76
C SER A 458 16.88 -11.45 -26.20
N ASP A 459 15.73 -10.85 -26.50
CA ASP A 459 15.41 -10.25 -27.80
C ASP A 459 14.60 -8.97 -27.60
N PRO A 460 15.22 -7.86 -27.20
CA PRO A 460 14.50 -6.63 -26.85
C PRO A 460 13.82 -5.96 -28.06
N GLY A 461 14.07 -6.43 -29.29
CA GLY A 461 13.34 -6.01 -30.49
C GLY A 461 11.99 -6.69 -30.70
N HIS A 462 11.77 -7.88 -30.10
CA HIS A 462 10.54 -8.66 -30.33
C HIS A 462 9.93 -9.28 -29.05
N LYS A 463 10.74 -9.51 -28.01
CA LYS A 463 10.38 -10.20 -26.76
C LYS A 463 11.13 -9.58 -25.58
N PHE A 464 10.61 -8.45 -25.11
CA PHE A 464 10.91 -8.01 -23.76
C PHE A 464 9.72 -8.39 -22.86
N ILE A 465 9.95 -9.31 -21.92
CA ILE A 465 8.86 -9.93 -21.14
C ILE A 465 9.23 -10.00 -19.67
N PHE A 466 8.30 -9.64 -18.82
CA PHE A 466 8.34 -9.95 -17.39
C PHE A 466 7.54 -11.20 -17.12
N HIS A 467 8.19 -12.26 -16.65
CA HIS A 467 7.52 -13.47 -16.20
C HIS A 467 7.33 -13.43 -14.69
N ILE A 468 6.07 -13.28 -14.24
CA ILE A 468 5.74 -13.34 -12.81
C ILE A 468 5.23 -14.73 -12.45
N HIS A 469 5.75 -15.26 -11.35
CA HIS A 469 5.30 -16.50 -10.75
C HIS A 469 5.12 -16.32 -9.24
N TYR A 470 4.04 -16.90 -8.70
CA TYR A 470 3.70 -16.87 -7.28
C TYR A 470 3.81 -18.28 -6.71
N PHE A 471 4.49 -18.35 -5.58
CA PHE A 471 4.87 -19.60 -4.94
C PHE A 471 4.40 -19.65 -3.51
N ARG A 472 4.07 -20.86 -3.06
CA ARG A 472 3.80 -21.19 -1.68
C ARG A 472 4.84 -22.21 -1.22
N SER A 473 5.50 -21.93 -0.09
CA SER A 473 6.42 -22.89 0.52
C SER A 473 5.68 -24.15 0.96
N ILE A 474 6.30 -25.30 0.71
CA ILE A 474 5.77 -26.61 1.11
C ILE A 474 5.90 -26.80 2.63
N ILE A 475 6.97 -26.28 3.21
CA ILE A 475 7.13 -26.18 4.66
C ILE A 475 6.58 -24.81 5.07
N PRO A 476 5.63 -24.72 6.01
CA PRO A 476 5.12 -23.42 6.47
C PRO A 476 6.27 -22.48 6.81
N SER A 477 6.32 -21.35 6.12
CA SER A 477 7.29 -20.29 6.33
C SER A 477 6.52 -18.98 6.25
N ASN A 478 6.80 -18.11 7.22
CA ASN A 478 6.17 -16.80 7.24
C ASN A 478 6.93 -15.79 6.36
N GLU A 479 8.18 -16.08 5.97
CA GLU A 479 9.01 -15.20 5.13
C GLU A 479 8.31 -14.87 3.81
N LYS A 480 8.10 -13.58 3.53
CA LYS A 480 7.57 -13.08 2.26
C LYS A 480 8.69 -12.43 1.47
N VAL A 481 9.01 -12.99 0.30
CA VAL A 481 10.17 -12.59 -0.51
C VAL A 481 9.75 -12.28 -1.93
N VAL A 482 10.26 -11.17 -2.48
CA VAL A 482 10.17 -10.85 -3.90
C VAL A 482 11.56 -10.95 -4.51
N ILE A 483 11.71 -11.79 -5.54
CA ILE A 483 12.96 -11.94 -6.28
C ILE A 483 12.79 -11.42 -7.70
N ILE A 484 13.82 -10.72 -8.18
CA ILE A 484 13.83 -10.09 -9.51
C ILE A 484 15.18 -10.40 -10.14
N GLU A 485 15.17 -11.30 -11.11
CA GLU A 485 16.36 -11.86 -11.74
C GLU A 485 16.33 -11.67 -13.26
N ASP A 486 17.51 -11.58 -13.87
CA ASP A 486 17.65 -11.77 -15.32
C ASP A 486 17.39 -13.26 -15.64
N ILE A 487 16.58 -13.53 -16.65
CA ILE A 487 16.28 -14.91 -17.05
C ILE A 487 17.53 -15.71 -17.43
N SER A 488 18.55 -15.05 -18.00
CA SER A 488 19.79 -15.68 -18.46
C SER A 488 20.70 -16.12 -17.31
N ASP A 489 20.58 -15.47 -16.14
CA ASP A 489 21.42 -15.73 -14.96
C ASP A 489 20.64 -16.22 -13.73
N SER A 490 19.32 -16.42 -13.85
CA SER A 490 18.42 -16.76 -12.75
C SER A 490 18.91 -17.96 -11.92
N LYS A 491 19.09 -17.71 -10.61
CA LYS A 491 19.45 -18.75 -9.65
C LYS A 491 18.34 -19.79 -9.55
N MET A 492 17.09 -19.34 -9.60
CA MET A 492 15.92 -20.20 -9.50
C MET A 492 15.80 -21.18 -10.67
N LEU A 493 16.07 -20.74 -11.91
CA LEU A 493 16.10 -21.65 -13.06
C LEU A 493 17.25 -22.66 -12.97
N LYS A 494 18.44 -22.20 -12.55
CA LYS A 494 19.64 -23.05 -12.40
C LYS A 494 19.46 -24.12 -11.33
N GLU A 495 18.94 -23.78 -10.15
CA GLU A 495 18.69 -24.75 -9.06
C GLU A 495 17.70 -25.85 -9.45
N ASN A 496 16.81 -25.57 -10.41
CA ASN A 496 15.80 -26.51 -10.88
C ASN A 496 16.14 -27.21 -12.19
N ASN A 497 17.31 -26.92 -12.78
CA ASN A 497 17.73 -27.38 -14.10
C ASN A 497 16.69 -27.07 -15.20
N LEU A 498 16.16 -25.85 -15.20
CA LEU A 498 15.16 -25.38 -16.16
C LEU A 498 15.78 -24.41 -17.17
N SER A 499 15.37 -24.51 -18.43
CA SER A 499 15.80 -23.60 -19.52
C SER A 499 14.75 -22.56 -19.88
N SER A 500 13.54 -22.65 -19.33
CA SER A 500 12.40 -21.78 -19.64
C SER A 500 11.63 -21.42 -18.38
N ALA A 501 11.28 -20.14 -18.26
CA ALA A 501 10.45 -19.63 -17.18
C ALA A 501 9.07 -20.33 -17.12
N ARG A 502 8.52 -20.75 -18.27
CA ARG A 502 7.20 -21.41 -18.33
C ARG A 502 7.18 -22.78 -17.67
N ASP A 503 8.34 -23.44 -17.57
CA ASP A 503 8.43 -24.78 -16.98
C ASP A 503 8.39 -24.74 -15.45
N LEU A 504 8.52 -23.56 -14.83
CA LEU A 504 8.36 -23.38 -13.38
C LEU A 504 6.98 -23.86 -12.88
N PHE A 505 5.93 -23.68 -13.68
CA PHE A 505 4.60 -24.17 -13.34
C PHE A 505 4.44 -25.69 -13.41
N ARG A 506 5.25 -26.34 -14.27
CA ARG A 506 5.20 -27.80 -14.46
C ARG A 506 6.09 -28.54 -13.47
N LYS A 507 6.98 -27.81 -12.80
CA LYS A 507 7.94 -28.34 -11.85
C LYS A 507 7.32 -28.35 -10.45
N GLU A 508 7.28 -29.52 -9.83
CA GLU A 508 6.84 -29.65 -8.44
C GLU A 508 7.71 -30.69 -7.69
N PRO A 509 8.41 -30.32 -6.61
CA PRO A 509 8.59 -28.96 -6.09
C PRO A 509 9.61 -28.14 -6.90
N VAL A 510 9.47 -26.82 -6.83
CA VAL A 510 10.50 -25.86 -7.23
C VAL A 510 11.42 -25.57 -6.05
N ILE A 511 12.73 -25.62 -6.25
CA ILE A 511 13.75 -25.36 -5.22
C ILE A 511 14.29 -23.94 -5.37
N PHE A 512 14.37 -23.19 -4.28
CA PHE A 512 15.04 -21.90 -4.26
C PHE A 512 15.73 -21.70 -2.90
N ASN A 513 17.04 -21.42 -2.90
CA ASN A 513 17.85 -21.31 -1.68
C ASN A 513 17.73 -22.55 -0.77
N GLY A 514 17.58 -23.73 -1.36
CA GLY A 514 17.38 -24.99 -0.62
C GLY A 514 15.99 -25.20 -0.01
N GLN A 515 15.09 -24.20 -0.08
CA GLN A 515 13.69 -24.34 0.30
C GLN A 515 12.85 -24.86 -0.86
N LYS A 516 11.74 -25.55 -0.55
CA LYS A 516 10.85 -26.19 -1.55
C LYS A 516 9.52 -25.44 -1.64
N PHE A 517 9.12 -25.12 -2.86
CA PHE A 517 7.92 -24.34 -3.17
C PHE A 517 7.04 -25.05 -4.20
N SER A 518 5.74 -24.70 -4.19
CA SER A 518 4.78 -25.04 -5.24
C SER A 518 4.32 -23.76 -5.95
N CYS A 519 4.41 -23.75 -7.28
CA CYS A 519 3.96 -22.64 -8.13
C CYS A 519 2.44 -22.74 -8.33
N PHE A 520 1.68 -21.73 -7.93
CA PHE A 520 0.21 -21.80 -7.99
C PHE A 520 -0.43 -20.71 -8.84
N ARG A 521 0.30 -19.64 -9.15
CA ARG A 521 -0.18 -18.53 -9.99
C ARG A 521 0.97 -17.91 -10.76
N GLY A 522 0.64 -17.24 -11.85
CA GLY A 522 1.60 -16.56 -12.71
C GLY A 522 0.91 -15.58 -13.62
N GLY A 523 1.69 -14.69 -14.21
CA GLY A 523 1.19 -13.57 -15.00
C GLY A 523 2.33 -12.86 -15.73
N GLY A 524 2.01 -11.71 -16.30
CA GLY A 524 2.98 -10.82 -16.94
C GLY A 524 2.82 -9.39 -16.44
N LEU A 525 3.89 -8.61 -16.53
CA LEU A 525 3.84 -7.16 -16.34
C LEU A 525 3.85 -6.46 -17.69
N ASN A 526 3.18 -5.31 -17.72
CA ASN A 526 3.28 -4.38 -18.83
C ASN A 526 4.65 -3.69 -18.80
N ASP A 527 5.48 -3.98 -19.78
CA ASP A 527 6.82 -3.42 -19.92
C ASP A 527 6.83 -1.91 -20.14
N MET A 528 5.84 -1.40 -20.86
CA MET A 528 5.65 0.03 -21.02
C MET A 528 5.44 0.71 -19.67
N THR A 529 4.75 0.07 -18.72
CA THR A 529 4.53 0.63 -17.38
C THR A 529 5.82 0.67 -16.56
N ILE A 530 6.66 -0.36 -16.64
CA ILE A 530 7.87 -0.47 -15.81
C ILE A 530 9.03 0.37 -16.36
N LEU A 531 9.20 0.43 -17.68
CA LEU A 531 10.38 1.06 -18.29
C LEU A 531 10.13 2.44 -18.92
N PHE A 532 8.97 2.65 -19.55
CA PHE A 532 8.68 3.85 -20.36
C PHE A 532 7.56 4.74 -19.80
N GLY A 533 6.83 4.24 -18.81
CA GLY A 533 5.69 4.91 -18.22
C GLY A 533 6.10 6.19 -17.51
N LYS A 534 5.17 7.14 -17.43
CA LYS A 534 5.28 8.26 -16.50
C LYS A 534 4.83 7.79 -15.13
N TYR A 535 5.53 8.22 -14.10
CA TYR A 535 5.26 7.78 -12.74
C TYR A 535 5.22 6.24 -12.68
N ASN A 536 6.32 5.57 -13.05
CA ASN A 536 6.39 4.10 -13.17
C ASN A 536 5.88 3.39 -11.92
N CYS A 537 6.33 3.80 -10.72
CA CYS A 537 5.88 3.23 -9.46
C CYS A 537 4.39 3.49 -9.21
N LEU A 538 3.94 4.73 -9.43
CA LEU A 538 2.53 5.11 -9.20
C LEU A 538 1.58 4.40 -10.16
N THR A 539 1.94 4.31 -11.43
CA THR A 539 1.13 3.64 -12.45
C THR A 539 1.02 2.15 -12.15
N TYR A 540 2.14 1.49 -11.83
CA TYR A 540 2.11 0.08 -11.48
C TYR A 540 1.34 -0.18 -10.17
N PHE A 541 1.41 0.72 -9.19
CA PHE A 541 0.61 0.63 -7.97
C PHE A 541 -0.90 0.60 -8.25
N TYR A 542 -1.39 1.44 -9.17
CA TYR A 542 -2.80 1.45 -9.57
C TYR A 542 -3.20 0.24 -10.39
N GLU A 543 -2.32 -0.29 -11.24
CA GLU A 543 -2.57 -1.56 -11.95
C GLU A 543 -2.71 -2.73 -10.97
N LEU A 544 -1.91 -2.76 -9.90
CA LEU A 544 -2.05 -3.75 -8.83
C LEU A 544 -3.38 -3.60 -8.09
N LEU A 545 -3.76 -2.37 -7.71
CA LEU A 545 -5.07 -2.11 -7.09
C LEU A 545 -6.22 -2.60 -7.98
N GLU A 546 -6.23 -2.20 -9.24
CA GLU A 546 -7.25 -2.59 -10.21
C GLU A 546 -7.34 -4.11 -10.33
N THR A 547 -6.21 -4.79 -10.52
CA THR A 547 -6.17 -6.24 -10.68
C THR A 547 -6.71 -6.97 -9.44
N HIS A 548 -6.27 -6.59 -8.24
CA HIS A 548 -6.66 -7.29 -7.01
C HIS A 548 -8.13 -6.99 -6.63
N PHE A 549 -8.60 -5.76 -6.84
CA PHE A 549 -10.02 -5.45 -6.60
C PHE A 549 -10.93 -6.13 -7.63
N ASN A 550 -10.53 -6.23 -8.90
CA ASN A 550 -11.27 -7.01 -9.89
C ASN A 550 -11.33 -8.49 -9.51
N ASP A 551 -10.21 -9.08 -9.09
CA ASP A 551 -10.17 -10.44 -8.55
C ASP A 551 -11.11 -10.59 -7.34
N TYR A 552 -11.09 -9.63 -6.40
CA TYR A 552 -11.96 -9.62 -5.22
C TYR A 552 -13.45 -9.60 -5.62
N PHE A 553 -13.88 -8.63 -6.45
CA PHE A 553 -15.29 -8.49 -6.83
C PHE A 553 -15.80 -9.62 -7.73
N SER A 554 -14.93 -10.25 -8.53
CA SER A 554 -15.29 -11.41 -9.35
C SER A 554 -15.78 -12.60 -8.52
N ARG A 555 -15.25 -12.77 -7.29
CA ARG A 555 -15.69 -13.82 -6.35
C ARG A 555 -17.13 -13.62 -5.86
N TYR A 556 -17.66 -12.40 -5.94
CA TYR A 556 -19.01 -12.05 -5.55
C TYR A 556 -19.99 -12.02 -6.73
N GLY A 557 -19.57 -12.43 -7.93
CA GLY A 557 -20.41 -12.42 -9.13
C GLY A 557 -20.62 -11.03 -9.73
N CYS A 558 -19.84 -10.02 -9.30
CA CYS A 558 -19.84 -8.70 -9.89
C CYS A 558 -18.79 -8.65 -11.03
N MET A 559 -19.10 -9.25 -12.19
CA MET A 559 -18.29 -9.07 -13.40
C MET A 559 -18.43 -7.67 -13.97
#